data_AF-A0A839PP25-F1
#
_entry.id   AF-A0A839PP25-F1
#
_cell.length_a   1.000
_cell.length_b   1.000
_cell.length_c   1.000
_cell.angle_alpha   90.00
_cell.angle_beta   90.00
_cell.angle_gamma   90.00
#
_symmetry.space_group_name_H-M   'P 1'
#
loop_
_entity.id
_entity.type
_entity.pdbx_description
1 polymer ?
#
loop_
_entity_poly.entity_id
_entity_poly.type
_entity_poly.pdbx_seq_one_letter_code
_entity_poly.pdbx_strand_id
1 'polypeptide(L)'
;MPSPRPVLLAPASAGAVTGVPDLGSVAKAATAAAGDVDAALWLARDLAAALPLPGSGATRALWEALASLGAADLTVARVVEPHLDALAVLAQAEADGLLPDGALDAVGVDDGATWGVYAAEGPGARLEAHPDRDASGHEVALLTGRKPWCSLAGRVSHALVTAWCGPDERRLYAVDLRHPGVTVATDVAWAARGLTAVTSGPVDLVDVPAVPVGPPGWYLHRPGFAWGGIGVAAIWFGGAVGVARRLAAQADRREPDQLALAHLGAVDGALHAARAALAEAAAFVDAAADVTTTGVDPAVLALRTRQVVARAAETVLEHVAHALGPAPLTLEDEHARRVADLQVYVRQEHAERDQATLGRLLLQHGDAPTDGPAPW
;
A
#
# COMPACT_ATOMS: atom_id res chain seq x y z
N MET A 1 1.68 15.67 -24.46
CA MET A 1 1.98 14.31 -23.95
C MET A 1 0.81 13.41 -24.28
N PRO A 2 1.01 12.13 -24.63
CA PRO A 2 -0.10 11.19 -24.77
C PRO A 2 -0.87 11.09 -23.44
N SER A 3 -2.18 10.87 -23.51
CA SER A 3 -3.01 10.68 -22.31
C SER A 3 -2.49 9.49 -21.49
N PRO A 4 -2.42 9.61 -20.15
CA PRO A 4 -1.95 8.51 -19.31
C PRO A 4 -2.85 7.29 -19.51
N ARG A 5 -2.22 6.14 -19.77
CA ARG A 5 -2.94 4.88 -20.02
C ARG A 5 -3.19 4.18 -18.69
N PRO A 6 -4.42 3.70 -18.42
CA PRO A 6 -4.70 2.91 -17.22
C PRO A 6 -3.90 1.61 -17.23
N VAL A 7 -3.75 1.01 -16.05
CA VAL A 7 -3.15 -0.32 -15.88
C VAL A 7 -4.26 -1.30 -15.53
N LEU A 8 -4.40 -2.35 -16.34
CA LEU A 8 -5.45 -3.35 -16.19
C LEU A 8 -4.87 -4.67 -15.70
N LEU A 9 -5.61 -5.35 -14.85
CA LEU A 9 -5.32 -6.70 -14.38
C LEU A 9 -6.08 -7.74 -15.21
N ALA A 10 -7.17 -7.36 -15.87
CA ALA A 10 -7.88 -8.19 -16.84
C ALA A 10 -7.76 -7.63 -18.28
N PRO A 11 -8.04 -8.45 -19.32
CA PRO A 11 -8.20 -7.92 -20.68
C PRO A 11 -9.26 -6.81 -20.72
N ALA A 12 -9.08 -5.82 -21.59
CA ALA A 12 -10.05 -4.72 -21.74
C ALA A 12 -11.49 -5.20 -22.08
N SER A 13 -11.62 -6.41 -22.63
CA SER A 13 -12.91 -7.06 -22.90
C SER A 13 -13.65 -7.54 -21.65
N ALA A 14 -13.01 -7.56 -20.48
CA ALA A 14 -13.64 -7.97 -19.22
C ALA A 14 -14.69 -6.97 -18.70
N GLY A 15 -14.88 -5.83 -19.37
CA GLY A 15 -15.89 -4.83 -19.06
C GLY A 15 -15.51 -3.94 -17.87
N ALA A 16 -16.07 -2.73 -17.85
CA ALA A 16 -15.95 -1.84 -16.70
C ALA A 16 -16.79 -2.37 -15.54
N VAL A 17 -16.29 -2.21 -14.32
CA VAL A 17 -17.07 -2.51 -13.11
C VAL A 17 -17.97 -1.33 -12.81
N THR A 18 -19.29 -1.57 -12.74
CA THR A 18 -20.28 -0.54 -12.44
C THR A 18 -20.01 0.10 -11.08
N GLY A 19 -20.07 1.43 -11.01
CA GLY A 19 -19.89 2.16 -9.75
C GLY A 19 -18.43 2.47 -9.39
N VAL A 20 -17.47 2.05 -10.20
CA VAL A 20 -16.04 2.40 -10.04
C VAL A 20 -15.68 3.54 -11.00
N PRO A 21 -14.83 4.51 -10.60
CA PRO A 21 -14.38 5.59 -11.48
C PRO A 21 -13.66 5.07 -12.73
N ASP A 22 -13.75 5.84 -13.82
CA ASP A 22 -12.99 5.57 -15.04
C ASP A 22 -11.47 5.61 -14.74
N LEU A 23 -10.77 4.52 -15.01
CA LEU A 23 -9.35 4.39 -14.69
C LEU A 23 -8.47 5.39 -15.48
N GLY A 24 -8.92 5.82 -16.67
CA GLY A 24 -8.26 6.90 -17.42
C GLY A 24 -8.32 8.23 -16.67
N SER A 25 -9.47 8.54 -16.07
CA SER A 25 -9.65 9.71 -15.20
C SER A 25 -8.79 9.63 -13.94
N VAL A 26 -8.69 8.46 -13.30
CA VAL A 26 -7.81 8.22 -12.14
C VAL A 26 -6.35 8.50 -12.51
N ALA A 27 -5.86 7.92 -13.61
CA ALA A 27 -4.49 8.13 -14.08
C ALA A 27 -4.21 9.60 -14.43
N LYS A 28 -5.19 10.30 -15.02
CA LYS A 28 -5.08 11.73 -15.34
C LYS A 28 -5.03 12.59 -14.08
N ALA A 29 -5.89 12.32 -13.10
CA ALA A 29 -5.90 13.03 -11.82
C ALA A 29 -4.58 12.84 -11.06
N ALA A 30 -4.05 11.61 -11.03
CA ALA A 30 -2.75 11.34 -10.43
C ALA A 30 -1.60 12.06 -11.13
N THR A 31 -1.60 12.11 -12.47
CA THR A 31 -0.61 12.88 -13.23
C THR A 31 -0.70 14.38 -12.90
N ALA A 32 -1.90 14.90 -12.70
CA ALA A 32 -2.11 16.31 -12.35
C ALA A 32 -1.66 16.66 -10.92
N ALA A 33 -1.74 15.69 -9.98
CA ALA A 33 -1.27 15.85 -8.60
C ALA A 33 0.23 15.54 -8.41
N ALA A 34 0.94 15.14 -9.48
CA ALA A 34 2.35 14.78 -9.42
C ALA A 34 3.22 15.90 -8.83
N GLY A 35 3.98 15.58 -7.78
CA GLY A 35 4.85 16.54 -7.08
C GLY A 35 4.14 17.45 -6.06
N ASP A 36 2.83 17.34 -5.91
CA ASP A 36 2.04 18.10 -4.94
C ASP A 36 1.33 17.15 -3.95
N VAL A 37 1.87 17.09 -2.73
CA VAL A 37 1.33 16.25 -1.66
C VAL A 37 -0.08 16.66 -1.24
N ASP A 38 -0.40 17.95 -1.22
CA ASP A 38 -1.73 18.40 -0.80
C ASP A 38 -2.75 18.03 -1.88
N ALA A 39 -2.43 18.25 -3.16
CA ALA A 39 -3.28 17.80 -4.26
C ALA A 39 -3.50 16.27 -4.25
N ALA A 40 -2.46 15.50 -3.89
CA ALA A 40 -2.58 14.04 -3.74
C ALA A 40 -3.45 13.64 -2.54
N LEU A 41 -3.43 14.39 -1.43
CA LEU A 41 -4.33 14.17 -0.29
C LEU A 41 -5.79 14.52 -0.62
N TRP A 42 -6.03 15.58 -1.41
CA TRP A 42 -7.36 15.88 -1.94
C TRP A 42 -7.87 14.74 -2.84
N LEU A 43 -7.02 14.27 -3.77
CA LEU A 43 -7.34 13.13 -4.62
C LEU A 43 -7.63 11.87 -3.80
N ALA A 44 -6.91 11.64 -2.68
CA ALA A 44 -7.15 10.49 -1.81
C ALA A 44 -8.59 10.48 -1.27
N ARG A 45 -9.10 11.65 -0.86
CA ARG A 45 -10.48 11.81 -0.37
C ARG A 45 -11.51 11.58 -1.47
N ASP A 46 -11.29 12.15 -2.66
CA ASP A 46 -12.19 11.95 -3.81
C ASP A 46 -12.25 10.47 -4.21
N LEU A 47 -11.11 9.78 -4.22
CA LEU A 47 -11.03 8.36 -4.54
C LEU A 47 -11.65 7.48 -3.45
N ALA A 48 -11.49 7.84 -2.17
CA ALA A 48 -12.10 7.11 -1.06
C ALA A 48 -13.62 7.02 -1.18
N ALA A 49 -14.28 8.07 -1.69
CA ALA A 49 -15.71 8.09 -1.91
C ALA A 49 -16.17 7.25 -3.13
N ALA A 50 -15.25 6.92 -4.04
CA ALA A 50 -15.57 6.33 -5.34
C ALA A 50 -15.04 4.89 -5.52
N LEU A 51 -14.01 4.50 -4.78
CA LEU A 51 -13.39 3.19 -4.89
C LEU A 51 -14.02 2.18 -3.92
N PRO A 52 -14.15 0.91 -4.33
CA PRO A 52 -14.69 -0.14 -3.45
C PRO A 52 -13.67 -0.50 -2.36
N LEU A 53 -14.17 -1.06 -1.26
CA LEU A 53 -13.32 -1.65 -0.23
C LEU A 53 -12.77 -3.02 -0.68
N PRO A 54 -11.57 -3.43 -0.23
CA PRO A 54 -11.08 -4.79 -0.45
C PRO A 54 -12.08 -5.84 0.07
N GLY A 55 -12.34 -6.89 -0.71
CA GLY A 55 -13.28 -7.97 -0.35
C GLY A 55 -14.75 -7.66 -0.56
N SER A 56 -15.10 -6.50 -1.14
CA SER A 56 -16.50 -6.10 -1.39
C SER A 56 -17.07 -6.56 -2.74
N GLY A 57 -16.39 -7.49 -3.45
CA GLY A 57 -16.82 -8.01 -4.74
C GLY A 57 -16.28 -7.26 -5.96
N ALA A 58 -15.42 -6.26 -5.73
CA ALA A 58 -14.80 -5.44 -6.77
C ALA A 58 -13.31 -5.15 -6.50
N THR A 59 -12.62 -6.04 -5.78
CA THR A 59 -11.20 -5.88 -5.39
C THR A 59 -10.30 -5.69 -6.61
N ARG A 60 -10.57 -6.36 -7.72
CA ARG A 60 -9.81 -6.17 -8.97
C ARG A 60 -9.83 -4.70 -9.42
N ALA A 61 -10.99 -4.05 -9.34
CA ALA A 61 -11.16 -2.67 -9.81
C ALA A 61 -10.42 -1.68 -8.89
N LEU A 62 -10.43 -1.92 -7.57
CA LEU A 62 -9.59 -1.19 -6.62
C LEU A 62 -8.11 -1.32 -6.97
N TRP A 63 -7.62 -2.54 -7.20
CA TRP A 63 -6.21 -2.76 -7.51
C TRP A 63 -5.80 -2.25 -8.89
N GLU A 64 -6.68 -2.25 -9.88
CA GLU A 64 -6.46 -1.57 -11.17
C GLU A 64 -6.35 -0.05 -11.02
N ALA A 65 -7.16 0.55 -10.13
CA ALA A 65 -7.03 1.97 -9.78
C ALA A 65 -5.68 2.26 -9.10
N LEU A 66 -5.30 1.47 -8.09
CA LEU A 66 -4.00 1.59 -7.41
C LEU A 66 -2.82 1.39 -8.37
N ALA A 67 -2.87 0.41 -9.26
CA ALA A 67 -1.86 0.20 -10.30
C ALA A 67 -1.82 1.37 -11.29
N SER A 68 -2.96 1.96 -11.62
CA SER A 68 -3.04 3.15 -12.48
C SER A 68 -2.43 4.38 -11.80
N LEU A 69 -2.63 4.56 -10.49
CA LEU A 69 -1.94 5.58 -9.69
C LEU A 69 -0.43 5.34 -9.74
N GLY A 70 0.04 4.13 -9.43
CA GLY A 70 1.47 3.81 -9.43
C GLY A 70 2.16 3.99 -10.77
N ALA A 71 1.45 3.70 -11.88
CA ALA A 71 1.99 3.92 -13.22
C ALA A 71 2.05 5.39 -13.62
N ALA A 72 1.11 6.21 -13.11
CA ALA A 72 1.13 7.66 -13.30
C ALA A 72 2.25 8.29 -12.46
N ASP A 73 2.18 8.13 -11.14
CA ASP A 73 3.09 8.74 -10.18
C ASP A 73 3.12 7.97 -8.85
N LEU A 74 4.28 7.40 -8.50
CA LEU A 74 4.45 6.59 -7.28
C LEU A 74 4.38 7.40 -6.00
N THR A 75 4.73 8.69 -6.04
CA THR A 75 4.58 9.59 -4.90
C THR A 75 3.09 9.81 -4.61
N VAL A 76 2.29 10.11 -5.64
CA VAL A 76 0.82 10.25 -5.48
C VAL A 76 0.21 8.95 -4.97
N ALA A 77 0.58 7.81 -5.56
CA ALA A 77 0.08 6.52 -5.11
C ALA A 77 0.40 6.26 -3.62
N ARG A 78 1.62 6.60 -3.18
CA ARG A 78 2.03 6.44 -1.78
C ARG A 78 1.34 7.40 -0.81
N VAL A 79 0.87 8.56 -1.28
CA VAL A 79 0.05 9.48 -0.48
C VAL A 79 -1.38 8.94 -0.34
N VAL A 80 -1.96 8.44 -1.44
CA VAL A 80 -3.34 7.96 -1.50
C VAL A 80 -3.54 6.66 -0.73
N GLU A 81 -2.62 5.71 -0.89
CA GLU A 81 -2.79 4.34 -0.39
C GLU A 81 -3.04 4.24 1.12
N PRO A 82 -2.25 4.88 2.01
CA PRO A 82 -2.50 4.80 3.44
C PRO A 82 -3.84 5.41 3.88
N HIS A 83 -4.34 6.40 3.14
CA HIS A 83 -5.66 6.96 3.40
C HIS A 83 -6.77 5.94 3.09
N LEU A 84 -6.68 5.26 1.94
CA LEU A 84 -7.62 4.20 1.58
C LEU A 84 -7.51 3.01 2.54
N ASP A 85 -6.31 2.61 2.96
CA ASP A 85 -6.12 1.53 3.94
C ASP A 85 -6.72 1.88 5.30
N ALA A 86 -6.52 3.11 5.78
CA ALA A 86 -7.11 3.56 7.04
C ALA A 86 -8.64 3.48 7.02
N LEU A 87 -9.28 3.92 5.94
CA LEU A 87 -10.73 3.84 5.80
C LEU A 87 -11.22 2.40 5.67
N ALA A 88 -10.47 1.53 5.00
CA ALA A 88 -10.78 0.09 4.95
C ALA A 88 -10.69 -0.57 6.33
N VAL A 89 -9.70 -0.19 7.16
CA VAL A 89 -9.58 -0.65 8.55
C VAL A 89 -10.77 -0.20 9.38
N LEU A 90 -11.12 1.09 9.32
CA LEU A 90 -12.20 1.67 10.10
C LEU A 90 -13.55 1.06 9.71
N ALA A 91 -13.84 0.97 8.40
CA ALA A 91 -15.06 0.34 7.91
C ALA A 91 -15.18 -1.14 8.33
N GLN A 92 -14.07 -1.88 8.35
CA GLN A 92 -14.07 -3.25 8.85
C GLN A 92 -14.33 -3.31 10.37
N ALA A 93 -13.69 -2.43 11.15
CA ALA A 93 -13.90 -2.37 12.59
C ALA A 93 -15.37 -2.02 12.92
N GLU A 94 -15.97 -1.09 12.19
CA GLU A 94 -17.38 -0.73 12.33
C GLU A 94 -18.31 -1.89 11.97
N ALA A 95 -18.10 -2.53 10.82
CA ALA A 95 -18.89 -3.68 10.37
C ALA A 95 -18.83 -4.87 11.35
N ASP A 96 -17.67 -5.08 11.99
CA ASP A 96 -17.45 -6.12 12.99
C ASP A 96 -17.95 -5.72 14.40
N GLY A 97 -18.49 -4.50 14.59
CA GLY A 97 -18.94 -3.99 15.89
C GLY A 97 -17.81 -3.73 16.88
N LEU A 98 -16.60 -3.52 16.38
CA LEU A 98 -15.35 -3.33 17.13
C LEU A 98 -14.98 -1.86 17.34
N LEU A 99 -15.71 -0.95 16.71
CA LEU A 99 -15.61 0.49 16.88
C LEU A 99 -17.00 1.04 17.25
N PRO A 100 -17.21 1.54 18.49
CA PRO A 100 -18.49 2.09 18.89
C PRO A 100 -18.88 3.33 18.08
N ASP A 101 -20.19 3.54 17.89
CA ASP A 101 -20.73 4.73 17.24
C ASP A 101 -20.23 6.01 17.92
N GLY A 102 -19.70 6.96 17.14
CA GLY A 102 -19.17 8.22 17.65
C GLY A 102 -17.85 8.11 18.41
N ALA A 103 -17.21 6.93 18.48
CA ALA A 103 -15.93 6.78 19.20
C ALA A 103 -14.84 7.71 18.63
N LEU A 104 -14.83 7.95 17.32
CA LEU A 104 -13.86 8.82 16.66
C LEU A 104 -14.05 10.31 16.98
N ASP A 105 -15.18 10.73 17.55
CA ASP A 105 -15.41 12.12 17.97
C ASP A 105 -14.38 12.56 19.02
N ALA A 106 -13.91 11.63 19.85
CA ALA A 106 -12.90 11.88 20.88
C ALA A 106 -11.54 12.31 20.30
N VAL A 107 -11.28 12.02 19.03
CA VAL A 107 -10.09 12.46 18.29
C VAL A 107 -10.44 13.40 17.14
N GLY A 108 -11.66 13.96 17.09
CA GLY A 108 -12.02 15.05 16.19
C GLY A 108 -12.00 14.69 14.70
N VAL A 109 -12.34 13.45 14.36
CA VAL A 109 -12.47 13.02 12.95
C VAL A 109 -13.68 13.70 12.31
N ASP A 110 -13.48 14.28 11.13
CA ASP A 110 -14.52 14.91 10.31
C ASP A 110 -14.43 14.44 8.84
N ASP A 111 -15.38 14.88 8.00
CA ASP A 111 -15.39 14.58 6.55
C ASP A 111 -14.15 15.13 5.80
N GLY A 112 -13.40 16.01 6.46
CA GLY A 112 -12.13 16.60 6.02
C GLY A 112 -10.91 15.74 6.32
N ALA A 113 -11.05 14.68 7.12
CA ALA A 113 -9.93 13.91 7.64
C ALA A 113 -9.10 13.25 6.54
N THR A 114 -7.80 13.48 6.61
CA THR A 114 -6.76 12.75 5.88
C THR A 114 -6.01 11.84 6.84
N TRP A 115 -5.64 10.65 6.36
CA TRP A 115 -5.21 9.55 7.21
C TRP A 115 -3.84 9.00 6.82
N GLY A 116 -3.03 8.67 7.84
CA GLY A 116 -1.90 7.76 7.73
C GLY A 116 -2.15 6.43 8.45
N VAL A 117 -1.31 5.43 8.18
CA VAL A 117 -1.30 4.14 8.90
C VAL A 117 0.12 3.81 9.32
N TYR A 118 0.38 3.74 10.63
CA TYR A 118 1.70 3.58 11.22
C TYR A 118 1.76 2.32 12.08
N ALA A 119 2.10 1.20 11.43
CA ALA A 119 2.19 -0.11 12.09
C ALA A 119 3.63 -0.60 12.34
N ALA A 120 4.62 0.01 11.67
CA ALA A 120 6.01 -0.44 11.72
C ALA A 120 6.67 -0.13 13.06
N GLU A 121 7.46 -1.08 13.56
CA GLU A 121 8.30 -0.91 14.74
C GLU A 121 9.77 -0.70 14.34
N GLY A 122 10.59 -0.25 15.28
CA GLY A 122 12.01 0.01 15.05
C GLY A 122 12.83 -0.26 16.31
N PRO A 123 14.12 -0.63 16.18
CA PRO A 123 14.97 -0.85 17.34
C PRO A 123 15.01 0.38 18.26
N GLY A 124 14.77 0.18 19.55
CA GLY A 124 14.82 1.24 20.57
C GLY A 124 13.66 2.23 20.54
N ALA A 125 12.71 2.11 19.62
CA ALA A 125 11.47 2.88 19.62
C ALA A 125 10.33 2.05 20.20
N ARG A 126 9.59 2.63 21.15
CA ARG A 126 8.39 2.02 21.72
C ARG A 126 7.36 3.11 21.95
N LEU A 127 6.18 2.92 21.41
CA LEU A 127 4.99 3.74 21.69
C LEU A 127 4.07 2.93 22.58
N GLU A 128 3.84 3.40 23.80
CA GLU A 128 3.02 2.72 24.80
C GLU A 128 1.63 3.35 24.86
N ALA A 129 0.62 2.51 25.12
CA ALA A 129 -0.75 2.93 25.34
C ALA A 129 -1.12 2.72 26.80
N HIS A 130 -1.46 3.81 27.50
CA HIS A 130 -1.92 3.78 28.87
C HIS A 130 -3.45 3.89 28.88
N PRO A 131 -4.20 2.95 29.50
CA PRO A 131 -5.65 2.99 29.52
C PRO A 131 -6.20 4.26 30.18
N ASP A 132 -7.24 4.84 29.59
CA ASP A 132 -7.95 6.01 30.12
C ASP A 132 -9.44 5.97 29.69
N ARG A 133 -10.24 6.98 30.08
CA ARG A 133 -11.64 7.13 29.68
C ARG A 133 -11.95 8.56 29.25
N ASP A 134 -12.76 8.70 28.20
CA ASP A 134 -13.27 10.02 27.81
C ASP A 134 -14.38 10.51 28.76
N ALA A 135 -14.86 11.73 28.54
CA ALA A 135 -15.93 12.34 29.34
C ALA A 135 -17.27 11.58 29.24
N SER A 136 -17.48 10.81 28.17
CA SER A 136 -18.66 9.96 27.93
C SER A 136 -18.51 8.56 28.55
N GLY A 137 -17.33 8.24 29.09
CA GLY A 137 -16.99 6.95 29.67
C GLY A 137 -16.51 5.91 28.67
N HIS A 138 -16.32 6.24 27.40
CA HIS A 138 -15.73 5.33 26.41
C HIS A 138 -14.27 5.05 26.73
N GLU A 139 -13.82 3.87 26.33
CA GLU A 139 -12.41 3.50 26.43
C GLU A 139 -11.58 4.38 25.49
N VAL A 140 -10.58 5.04 26.05
CA VAL A 140 -9.52 5.72 25.30
C VAL A 140 -8.16 5.30 25.86
N ALA A 141 -7.08 5.76 25.25
CA ALA A 141 -5.74 5.62 25.78
C ALA A 141 -4.96 6.91 25.66
N LEU A 142 -3.97 7.09 26.53
CA LEU A 142 -2.93 8.10 26.38
C LEU A 142 -1.69 7.42 25.79
N LEU A 143 -1.27 7.89 24.62
CA LEU A 143 -0.10 7.36 23.91
C LEU A 143 1.14 8.16 24.26
N THR A 144 2.17 7.47 24.76
CA THR A 144 3.45 8.06 25.12
C THR A 144 4.61 7.24 24.57
N GLY A 145 5.55 7.90 23.91
CA GLY A 145 6.74 7.29 23.32
C GLY A 145 6.96 7.66 21.87
N ARG A 146 7.67 6.81 21.12
CA ARG A 146 8.12 7.10 19.75
C ARG A 146 7.62 6.05 18.76
N LYS A 147 7.07 6.51 17.63
CA LYS A 147 6.77 5.70 16.46
C LYS A 147 7.73 6.03 15.32
N PRO A 148 8.52 5.08 14.78
CA PRO A 148 9.70 5.42 13.97
C PRO A 148 9.42 5.72 12.49
N TRP A 149 8.33 5.22 11.93
CA TRP A 149 8.04 5.30 10.49
C TRP A 149 6.64 5.84 10.25
N CYS A 150 6.52 7.17 10.28
CA CYS A 150 5.24 7.86 10.16
C CYS A 150 5.20 8.70 8.89
N SER A 151 4.84 8.05 7.77
CA SER A 151 4.73 8.70 6.47
C SER A 151 3.78 9.91 6.54
N LEU A 152 4.27 11.08 6.12
CA LEU A 152 3.49 12.32 6.03
C LEU A 152 2.87 12.80 7.36
N ALA A 153 3.45 12.43 8.50
CA ALA A 153 2.88 12.77 9.81
C ALA A 153 2.69 14.28 10.05
N GLY A 154 3.50 15.13 9.42
CA GLY A 154 3.34 16.59 9.48
C GLY A 154 2.35 17.18 8.47
N ARG A 155 1.62 16.34 7.72
CA ARG A 155 0.72 16.74 6.62
C ARG A 155 -0.67 16.13 6.73
N VAL A 156 -0.79 14.89 7.19
CA VAL A 156 -2.10 14.26 7.40
C VAL A 156 -2.69 14.67 8.74
N SER A 157 -4.02 14.72 8.82
CA SER A 157 -4.72 15.14 10.04
C SER A 157 -4.76 14.07 11.13
N HIS A 158 -4.92 12.81 10.75
CA HIS A 158 -5.10 11.69 11.67
C HIS A 158 -4.25 10.49 11.24
N ALA A 159 -4.04 9.55 12.17
CA ALA A 159 -3.44 8.28 11.84
C ALA A 159 -4.04 7.13 12.63
N LEU A 160 -4.01 5.95 12.01
CA LEU A 160 -4.12 4.68 12.72
C LEU A 160 -2.71 4.22 13.11
N VAL A 161 -2.47 4.05 14.41
CA VAL A 161 -1.13 3.78 14.95
C VAL A 161 -1.18 2.53 15.83
N THR A 162 -0.24 1.60 15.63
CA THR A 162 -0.07 0.50 16.59
C THR A 162 0.75 0.98 17.78
N ALA A 163 0.25 0.71 18.98
CA ALA A 163 0.93 0.97 20.24
C ALA A 163 0.87 -0.26 21.16
N TRP A 164 1.86 -0.38 22.04
CA TRP A 164 1.96 -1.46 23.01
C TRP A 164 0.96 -1.23 24.15
N CYS A 165 -0.05 -2.09 24.25
CA CYS A 165 -1.05 -2.07 25.33
C CYS A 165 -0.72 -3.07 26.45
N GLY A 166 0.42 -3.77 26.32
CA GLY A 166 0.95 -4.70 27.29
C GLY A 166 2.43 -5.03 26.99
N PRO A 167 3.03 -5.99 27.71
CA PRO A 167 4.42 -6.39 27.50
C PRO A 167 4.70 -6.87 26.08
N ASP A 168 3.81 -7.71 25.55
CA ASP A 168 3.95 -8.40 24.26
C ASP A 168 2.77 -8.16 23.30
N GLU A 169 1.79 -7.35 23.72
CA GLU A 169 0.56 -7.10 22.96
C GLU A 169 0.52 -5.69 22.40
N ARG A 170 0.00 -5.59 21.17
CA ARG A 170 -0.22 -4.31 20.48
C ARG A 170 -1.68 -4.20 20.08
N ARG A 171 -2.19 -2.98 20.15
CA ARG A 171 -3.53 -2.61 19.68
C ARG A 171 -3.40 -1.44 18.70
N LEU A 172 -4.39 -1.29 17.82
CA LEU A 172 -4.47 -0.16 16.92
C LEU A 172 -5.24 0.98 17.58
N TYR A 173 -4.81 2.21 17.34
CA TYR A 173 -5.43 3.41 17.86
C TYR A 173 -5.59 4.48 16.78
N ALA A 174 -6.72 5.15 16.73
CA ALA A 174 -6.91 6.38 15.96
C ALA A 174 -6.42 7.59 16.79
N VAL A 175 -5.66 8.48 16.17
CA VAL A 175 -5.00 9.63 16.81
C VAL A 175 -5.16 10.87 15.93
N ASP A 176 -5.42 12.03 16.54
CA ASP A 176 -5.25 13.34 15.91
C ASP A 176 -3.77 13.74 15.90
N LEU A 177 -3.16 13.82 14.72
CA LEU A 177 -1.76 14.19 14.58
C LEU A 177 -1.51 15.68 14.79
N ARG A 178 -2.57 16.49 14.90
CA ARG A 178 -2.49 17.93 15.18
C ARG A 178 -2.54 18.23 16.68
N HIS A 179 -2.72 17.21 17.53
CA HIS A 179 -2.73 17.37 18.97
C HIS A 179 -1.38 17.93 19.48
N PRO A 180 -1.35 18.87 20.45
CA PRO A 180 -0.11 19.51 20.92
C PRO A 180 0.95 18.54 21.48
N GLY A 181 0.54 17.35 21.91
CA GLY A 181 1.44 16.28 22.37
C GLY A 181 2.14 15.50 21.24
N VAL A 182 1.82 15.79 19.97
CA VAL A 182 2.43 15.14 18.79
C VAL A 182 3.55 16.02 18.24
N THR A 183 4.74 15.45 18.09
CA THR A 183 5.89 16.12 17.47
C THR A 183 6.50 15.25 16.38
N VAL A 184 6.54 15.77 15.15
CA VAL A 184 7.31 15.13 14.07
C VAL A 184 8.78 15.36 14.33
N ALA A 185 9.52 14.27 14.57
CA ALA A 185 10.92 14.36 14.91
C ALA A 185 11.76 14.82 13.70
N THR A 186 12.72 15.71 13.96
CA THR A 186 13.63 16.27 12.94
C THR A 186 15.09 15.83 13.15
N ASP A 187 15.31 14.93 14.10
CA ASP A 187 16.61 14.33 14.43
C ASP A 187 17.09 13.30 13.39
N VAL A 188 16.19 12.84 12.52
CA VAL A 188 16.49 11.96 11.39
C VAL A 188 16.17 12.67 10.08
N ALA A 189 17.21 12.95 9.28
CA ALA A 189 17.02 13.55 7.97
C ALA A 189 16.46 12.55 6.94
N TRP A 190 15.42 12.97 6.20
CA TRP A 190 14.89 12.19 5.07
C TRP A 190 15.84 12.28 3.87
N ALA A 191 16.82 11.37 3.82
CA ALA A 191 17.86 11.35 2.78
C ALA A 191 17.43 10.67 1.46
N ALA A 192 16.20 10.16 1.38
CA ALA A 192 15.74 9.33 0.28
C ALA A 192 15.86 10.05 -1.07
N ARG A 193 16.14 9.28 -2.13
CA ARG A 193 16.21 9.78 -3.52
C ARG A 193 14.97 9.42 -4.34
N GLY A 194 14.27 8.37 -3.92
CA GLY A 194 12.89 8.10 -4.30
C GLY A 194 11.94 8.48 -3.18
N LEU A 195 10.70 8.77 -3.52
CA LEU A 195 9.64 9.20 -2.60
C LEU A 195 10.09 10.40 -1.75
N THR A 196 10.82 11.33 -2.36
CA THR A 196 11.43 12.49 -1.69
C THR A 196 10.39 13.37 -0.99
N ALA A 197 9.19 13.47 -1.56
CA ALA A 197 8.07 14.22 -0.99
C ALA A 197 7.29 13.48 0.10
N VAL A 198 7.51 12.17 0.28
CA VAL A 198 6.83 11.34 1.28
C VAL A 198 7.74 11.11 2.48
N THR A 199 8.05 12.19 3.19
CA THR A 199 8.89 12.13 4.39
C THR A 199 8.29 11.15 5.40
N SER A 200 9.06 10.12 5.75
CA SER A 200 8.63 9.01 6.61
C SER A 200 9.59 8.89 7.80
N GLY A 201 9.50 9.87 8.71
CA GLY A 201 10.34 9.96 9.90
C GLY A 201 9.59 9.57 11.18
N PRO A 202 10.28 9.65 12.34
CA PRO A 202 9.67 9.36 13.62
C PRO A 202 8.66 10.43 14.05
N VAL A 203 7.69 10.01 14.85
CA VAL A 203 6.79 10.88 15.60
C VAL A 203 6.92 10.54 17.08
N ASP A 204 7.10 11.57 17.89
CA ASP A 204 7.07 11.51 19.34
C ASP A 204 5.68 11.92 19.83
N LEU A 205 5.14 11.12 20.75
CA LEU A 205 3.85 11.35 21.38
C LEU A 205 4.05 11.47 22.89
N VAL A 206 3.43 12.47 23.49
CA VAL A 206 3.41 12.71 24.93
C VAL A 206 1.96 12.84 25.37
N ASP A 207 1.46 11.82 26.07
CA ASP A 207 0.12 11.72 26.62
C ASP A 207 -0.97 12.11 25.61
N VAL A 208 -0.85 11.60 24.38
CA VAL A 208 -1.76 11.93 23.28
C VAL A 208 -3.02 11.07 23.40
N PRO A 209 -4.22 11.66 23.52
CA PRO A 209 -5.47 10.91 23.53
C PRO A 209 -5.66 10.12 22.23
N ALA A 210 -6.10 8.88 22.37
CA ALA A 210 -6.26 7.98 21.24
C ALA A 210 -7.44 7.03 21.45
N VAL A 211 -8.16 6.77 20.36
CA VAL A 211 -9.33 5.89 20.35
C VAL A 211 -8.89 4.49 19.93
N PRO A 212 -9.10 3.45 20.74
CA PRO A 212 -8.76 2.10 20.33
C PRO A 212 -9.65 1.62 19.17
N VAL A 213 -9.04 0.96 18.19
CA VAL A 213 -9.72 0.36 17.04
C VAL A 213 -9.54 -1.15 17.07
N GLY A 214 -10.60 -1.87 17.47
CA GLY A 214 -10.58 -3.32 17.70
C GLY A 214 -9.75 -3.75 18.92
N PRO A 215 -9.82 -5.02 19.33
CA PRO A 215 -9.08 -5.53 20.49
C PRO A 215 -7.58 -5.70 20.21
N PRO A 216 -6.74 -5.94 21.24
CA PRO A 216 -5.33 -6.28 21.05
C PRO A 216 -5.13 -7.40 20.02
N GLY A 217 -4.17 -7.22 19.13
CA GLY A 217 -3.83 -8.16 18.07
C GLY A 217 -4.76 -8.15 16.84
N TRP A 218 -5.99 -7.65 16.93
CA TRP A 218 -6.99 -7.72 15.83
C TRP A 218 -6.45 -7.16 14.51
N TYR A 219 -5.86 -5.95 14.54
CA TYR A 219 -5.37 -5.29 13.33
C TYR A 219 -4.41 -6.16 12.51
N LEU A 220 -3.51 -6.92 13.15
CA LEU A 220 -2.51 -7.75 12.44
C LEU A 220 -3.06 -9.09 11.96
N HIS A 221 -4.14 -9.59 12.56
CA HIS A 221 -4.73 -10.89 12.24
C HIS A 221 -5.95 -10.77 11.30
N ARG A 222 -6.48 -9.55 11.08
CA ARG A 222 -7.60 -9.35 10.16
C ARG A 222 -7.19 -9.71 8.71
N PRO A 223 -8.05 -10.38 7.91
CA PRO A 223 -7.75 -10.66 6.50
C PRO A 223 -7.40 -9.40 5.69
N GLY A 224 -8.06 -8.28 6.01
CA GLY A 224 -7.80 -6.97 5.40
C GLY A 224 -6.36 -6.48 5.54
N PHE A 225 -5.59 -6.92 6.55
CA PHE A 225 -4.16 -6.60 6.66
C PHE A 225 -3.38 -7.19 5.48
N ALA A 226 -3.65 -8.45 5.16
CA ALA A 226 -3.04 -9.14 4.04
C ALA A 226 -3.50 -8.55 2.70
N TRP A 227 -4.79 -8.26 2.56
CA TRP A 227 -5.37 -7.68 1.33
C TRP A 227 -4.85 -6.28 1.04
N GLY A 228 -4.71 -5.43 2.06
CA GLY A 228 -4.07 -4.12 1.95
C GLY A 228 -2.63 -4.24 1.47
N GLY A 229 -1.88 -5.21 2.01
CA GLY A 229 -0.53 -5.54 1.53
C GLY A 229 -0.47 -5.93 0.04
N ILE A 230 -1.50 -6.59 -0.50
CA ILE A 230 -1.59 -6.88 -1.94
C ILE A 230 -1.96 -5.63 -2.74
N GLY A 231 -2.80 -4.75 -2.20
CA GLY A 231 -3.08 -3.42 -2.79
C GLY A 231 -1.82 -2.59 -2.98
N VAL A 232 -0.92 -2.59 -2.00
CA VAL A 232 0.41 -1.97 -2.12
C VAL A 232 1.22 -2.63 -3.25
N ALA A 233 1.18 -3.96 -3.39
CA ALA A 233 1.83 -4.62 -4.51
C ALA A 233 1.23 -4.21 -5.87
N ALA A 234 -0.07 -3.99 -5.98
CA ALA A 234 -0.68 -3.46 -7.21
C ALA A 234 -0.08 -2.10 -7.61
N ILE A 235 0.29 -1.24 -6.64
CA ILE A 235 1.00 0.02 -6.90
C ILE A 235 2.41 -0.24 -7.44
N TRP A 236 3.16 -1.18 -6.87
CA TRP A 236 4.49 -1.54 -7.37
C TRP A 236 4.42 -2.08 -8.80
N PHE A 237 3.42 -2.92 -9.09
CA PHE A 237 3.15 -3.39 -10.44
C PHE A 237 2.87 -2.22 -11.38
N GLY A 238 2.04 -1.27 -10.96
CA GLY A 238 1.83 -0.01 -11.67
C GLY A 238 3.12 0.75 -11.96
N GLY A 239 3.96 0.94 -10.94
CA GLY A 239 5.27 1.58 -11.07
C GLY A 239 6.17 0.87 -12.08
N ALA A 240 6.24 -0.46 -12.02
CA ALA A 240 6.98 -1.28 -12.97
C ALA A 240 6.44 -1.12 -14.40
N VAL A 241 5.11 -1.11 -14.59
CA VAL A 241 4.49 -0.80 -15.89
C VAL A 241 4.88 0.60 -16.38
N GLY A 242 4.93 1.60 -15.50
CA GLY A 242 5.39 2.95 -15.84
C GLY A 242 6.85 2.98 -16.32
N VAL A 243 7.74 2.21 -15.69
CA VAL A 243 9.15 2.07 -16.09
C VAL A 243 9.24 1.33 -17.43
N ALA A 244 8.49 0.24 -17.61
CA ALA A 244 8.46 -0.56 -18.85
C ALA A 244 7.91 0.23 -20.06
N ARG A 245 6.92 1.12 -19.85
CA ARG A 245 6.39 1.98 -20.92
C ARG A 245 7.47 2.86 -21.54
N ARG A 246 8.46 3.31 -20.76
CA ARG A 246 9.60 4.07 -21.29
C ARG A 246 10.50 3.21 -22.18
N LEU A 247 10.70 1.93 -21.85
CA LEU A 247 11.42 0.99 -22.72
C LEU A 247 10.67 0.78 -24.04
N ALA A 248 9.35 0.54 -23.98
CA ALA A 248 8.54 0.38 -25.18
C ALA A 248 8.59 1.62 -26.09
N ALA A 249 8.52 2.82 -25.52
CA ALA A 249 8.63 4.08 -26.27
C ALA A 249 9.99 4.27 -26.97
N GLN A 250 11.04 3.52 -26.58
CA GLN A 250 12.31 3.52 -27.28
C GLN A 250 12.20 2.85 -28.66
N ALA A 251 11.38 1.80 -28.78
CA ALA A 251 11.17 1.08 -30.03
C ALA A 251 10.51 1.96 -31.11
N ASP A 252 9.69 2.94 -30.70
CA ASP A 252 9.09 3.92 -31.62
C ASP A 252 10.12 4.91 -32.21
N ARG A 253 11.28 5.07 -31.54
CA ARG A 253 12.33 6.03 -31.97
C ARG A 253 13.39 5.38 -32.85
N ARG A 254 13.60 4.07 -32.72
CA ARG A 254 14.58 3.29 -33.46
C ARG A 254 14.14 1.84 -33.51
N GLU A 255 14.27 1.22 -34.69
CA GLU A 255 14.05 -0.22 -34.87
C GLU A 255 14.85 -1.02 -33.82
N PRO A 256 14.18 -1.82 -32.98
CA PRO A 256 14.84 -2.57 -31.92
C PRO A 256 15.69 -3.69 -32.53
N ASP A 257 16.94 -3.81 -32.07
CA ASP A 257 17.78 -4.96 -32.39
C ASP A 257 17.39 -6.19 -31.54
N GLN A 258 18.08 -7.32 -31.76
CA GLN A 258 17.81 -8.56 -31.05
C GLN A 258 17.92 -8.43 -29.52
N LEU A 259 18.83 -7.58 -29.01
CA LEU A 259 19.01 -7.40 -27.58
C LEU A 259 17.89 -6.54 -27.00
N ALA A 260 17.49 -5.47 -27.68
CA ALA A 260 16.33 -4.67 -27.30
C ALA A 260 15.05 -5.51 -27.26
N LEU A 261 14.86 -6.40 -28.25
CA LEU A 261 13.76 -7.37 -28.27
C LEU A 261 13.83 -8.37 -27.11
N ALA A 262 15.02 -8.86 -26.75
CA ALA A 262 15.21 -9.74 -25.60
C ALA A 262 14.83 -9.06 -24.28
N HIS A 263 15.22 -7.79 -24.07
CA HIS A 263 14.80 -7.02 -22.90
C HIS A 263 13.29 -6.80 -22.85
N LEU A 264 12.65 -6.50 -23.99
CA LEU A 264 11.20 -6.36 -24.08
C LEU A 264 10.48 -7.67 -23.70
N GLY A 265 10.94 -8.82 -24.21
CA GLY A 265 10.36 -10.12 -23.88
C GLY A 265 10.51 -10.50 -22.41
N ALA A 266 11.66 -10.21 -21.79
CA ALA A 266 11.88 -10.46 -20.36
C ALA A 266 10.97 -9.58 -19.48
N VAL A 267 10.83 -8.30 -19.84
CA VAL A 267 9.92 -7.35 -19.17
C VAL A 267 8.47 -7.79 -19.29
N ASP A 268 8.04 -8.21 -20.49
CA ASP A 268 6.67 -8.70 -20.73
C ASP A 268 6.36 -9.94 -19.87
N GLY A 269 7.25 -10.94 -19.88
CA GLY A 269 7.07 -12.16 -19.07
C GLY A 269 6.97 -11.87 -17.57
N ALA A 270 7.81 -10.97 -17.06
CA ALA A 270 7.78 -10.57 -15.65
C ALA A 270 6.47 -9.84 -15.29
N LEU A 271 6.06 -8.86 -16.10
CA LEU A 271 4.81 -8.13 -15.90
C LEU A 271 3.58 -9.03 -16.07
N HIS A 272 3.63 -10.00 -16.99
CA HIS A 272 2.56 -10.98 -17.18
C HIS A 272 2.34 -11.82 -15.91
N ALA A 273 3.43 -12.33 -15.31
CA ALA A 273 3.37 -13.10 -14.08
C ALA A 273 2.78 -12.28 -12.91
N ALA A 274 3.26 -11.04 -12.74
CA ALA A 274 2.73 -10.12 -11.71
C ALA A 274 1.25 -9.80 -11.92
N ARG A 275 0.84 -9.47 -13.14
CA ARG A 275 -0.56 -9.20 -13.50
C ARG A 275 -1.45 -10.42 -13.19
N ALA A 276 -1.01 -11.62 -13.58
CA ALA A 276 -1.77 -12.85 -13.36
C ALA A 276 -1.97 -13.13 -11.87
N ALA A 277 -0.90 -13.03 -11.07
CA ALA A 277 -0.95 -13.23 -9.62
C ALA A 277 -1.85 -12.21 -8.91
N LEU A 278 -1.86 -10.94 -9.35
CA LEU A 278 -2.75 -9.91 -8.83
C LEU A 278 -4.22 -10.17 -9.22
N ALA A 279 -4.48 -10.55 -10.47
CA ALA A 279 -5.84 -10.84 -10.93
C ALA A 279 -6.45 -12.05 -10.22
N GLU A 280 -5.65 -13.11 -10.04
CA GLU A 280 -6.03 -14.31 -9.29
C GLU A 280 -6.28 -13.97 -7.81
N ALA A 281 -5.36 -13.25 -7.16
CA ALA A 281 -5.53 -12.83 -5.78
C ALA A 281 -6.79 -11.97 -5.58
N ALA A 282 -7.12 -11.07 -6.52
CA ALA A 282 -8.32 -10.25 -6.43
C ALA A 282 -9.59 -11.11 -6.46
N ALA A 283 -9.63 -12.12 -7.34
CA ALA A 283 -10.74 -13.07 -7.40
C ALA A 283 -10.87 -13.89 -6.11
N PHE A 284 -9.74 -14.33 -5.53
CA PHE A 284 -9.76 -15.01 -4.22
C PHE A 284 -10.28 -14.12 -3.10
N VAL A 285 -9.84 -12.86 -3.03
CA VAL A 285 -10.29 -11.90 -2.02
C VAL A 285 -11.80 -11.67 -2.11
N ASP A 286 -12.33 -11.49 -3.31
CA ASP A 286 -13.77 -11.28 -3.51
C ASP A 286 -14.60 -12.57 -3.30
N ALA A 287 -14.03 -13.75 -3.54
CA ALA A 287 -14.68 -15.03 -3.25
C ALA A 287 -14.67 -15.40 -1.75
N ALA A 288 -13.71 -14.87 -0.98
CA ALA A 288 -13.52 -15.18 0.44
C ALA A 288 -14.60 -14.58 1.37
N ALA A 289 -15.60 -13.87 0.85
CA ALA A 289 -16.77 -13.43 1.61
C ALA A 289 -17.51 -14.61 2.28
N ASP A 290 -17.36 -15.84 1.77
CA ASP A 290 -17.64 -17.08 2.48
C ASP A 290 -16.34 -17.66 3.06
N VAL A 291 -16.01 -17.29 4.30
CA VAL A 291 -14.76 -17.58 5.06
C VAL A 291 -14.34 -19.06 5.07
N THR A 292 -15.18 -19.99 4.61
CA THR A 292 -14.96 -21.44 4.58
C THR A 292 -14.62 -22.02 3.20
N THR A 293 -14.63 -21.24 2.11
CA THR A 293 -14.71 -21.81 0.75
C THR A 293 -13.40 -21.91 -0.04
N THR A 294 -12.39 -21.06 0.21
CA THR A 294 -11.19 -21.01 -0.66
C THR A 294 -10.00 -21.83 -0.14
N GLY A 295 -9.94 -22.10 1.16
CA GLY A 295 -8.88 -22.92 1.78
C GLY A 295 -7.48 -22.30 1.82
N VAL A 296 -7.31 -21.03 1.41
CA VAL A 296 -6.01 -20.33 1.39
C VAL A 296 -5.96 -19.25 2.47
N ASP A 297 -4.97 -19.32 3.36
CA ASP A 297 -4.70 -18.27 4.35
C ASP A 297 -4.40 -16.92 3.64
N PRO A 298 -5.13 -15.82 3.98
CA PRO A 298 -4.86 -14.49 3.44
C PRO A 298 -3.39 -14.06 3.52
N ALA A 299 -2.67 -14.39 4.59
CA ALA A 299 -1.25 -14.08 4.74
C ALA A 299 -0.38 -14.83 3.72
N VAL A 300 -0.69 -16.11 3.46
CA VAL A 300 -0.01 -16.91 2.42
C VAL A 300 -0.27 -16.32 1.03
N LEU A 301 -1.52 -15.95 0.74
CA LEU A 301 -1.88 -15.29 -0.52
C LEU A 301 -1.10 -13.98 -0.69
N ALA A 302 -1.07 -13.14 0.34
CA ALA A 302 -0.38 -11.85 0.28
C ALA A 302 1.13 -12.00 0.10
N LEU A 303 1.79 -12.91 0.83
CA LEU A 303 3.22 -13.15 0.69
C LEU A 303 3.58 -13.66 -0.71
N ARG A 304 2.80 -14.61 -1.26
CA ARG A 304 3.00 -15.11 -2.62
C ARG A 304 2.86 -14.00 -3.66
N THR A 305 1.76 -13.25 -3.63
CA THR A 305 1.50 -12.20 -4.63
C THR A 305 2.51 -11.06 -4.53
N ARG A 306 2.81 -10.58 -3.31
CA ARG A 306 3.79 -9.51 -3.08
C ARG A 306 5.18 -9.92 -3.57
N GLN A 307 5.62 -11.14 -3.30
CA GLN A 307 6.90 -11.65 -3.78
C GLN A 307 6.99 -11.69 -5.31
N VAL A 308 5.95 -12.17 -5.99
CA VAL A 308 5.91 -12.21 -7.48
C VAL A 308 6.01 -10.80 -8.04
N VAL A 309 5.26 -9.86 -7.49
CA VAL A 309 5.25 -8.48 -7.97
C VAL A 309 6.58 -7.76 -7.67
N ALA A 310 7.16 -7.95 -6.48
CA ALA A 310 8.45 -7.37 -6.11
C ALA A 310 9.56 -7.84 -7.07
N ARG A 311 9.63 -9.15 -7.35
CA ARG A 311 10.58 -9.71 -8.33
C ARG A 311 10.35 -9.18 -9.74
N ALA A 312 9.10 -8.99 -10.14
CA ALA A 312 8.78 -8.39 -11.44
C ALA A 312 9.26 -6.93 -11.52
N ALA A 313 9.06 -6.14 -10.46
CA ALA A 313 9.55 -4.78 -10.40
C ALA A 313 11.09 -4.70 -10.48
N GLU A 314 11.80 -5.57 -9.76
CA GLU A 314 13.27 -5.67 -9.84
C GLU A 314 13.74 -6.06 -11.25
N THR A 315 13.11 -7.09 -11.84
CA THR A 315 13.42 -7.53 -13.20
C THR A 315 13.21 -6.40 -14.22
N VAL A 316 12.11 -5.65 -14.09
CA VAL A 316 11.85 -4.50 -14.96
C VAL A 316 12.90 -3.41 -14.78
N LEU A 317 13.24 -3.05 -13.55
CA LEU A 317 14.28 -2.06 -13.26
C LEU A 317 15.62 -2.45 -13.89
N GLU A 318 16.03 -3.71 -13.74
CA GLU A 318 17.27 -4.23 -14.33
C GLU A 318 17.24 -4.18 -15.86
N HIS A 319 16.24 -4.79 -16.50
CA HIS A 319 16.19 -4.87 -17.95
C HIS A 319 16.03 -3.50 -18.62
N VAL A 320 15.29 -2.57 -18.00
CA VAL A 320 15.14 -1.21 -18.53
C VAL A 320 16.43 -0.42 -18.39
N ALA A 321 17.16 -0.55 -17.26
CA ALA A 321 18.46 0.07 -17.09
C ALA A 321 19.49 -0.44 -18.12
N HIS A 322 19.56 -1.76 -18.32
CA HIS A 322 20.47 -2.38 -19.30
C HIS A 322 20.13 -1.99 -20.74
N ALA A 323 18.84 -1.91 -21.09
CA ALA A 323 18.41 -1.60 -22.44
C ALA A 323 18.56 -0.11 -22.82
N LEU A 324 18.37 0.80 -21.86
CA LEU A 324 18.34 2.24 -22.13
C LEU A 324 19.65 2.96 -21.80
N GLY A 325 20.51 2.33 -20.98
CA GLY A 325 21.73 2.94 -20.49
C GLY A 325 21.48 4.14 -19.56
N PRO A 326 22.52 4.94 -19.27
CA PRO A 326 22.44 5.98 -18.24
C PRO A 326 21.68 7.24 -18.66
N ALA A 327 21.44 7.45 -19.97
CA ALA A 327 20.90 8.70 -20.47
C ALA A 327 19.50 9.01 -19.91
N PRO A 328 18.50 8.10 -19.93
CA PRO A 328 17.19 8.40 -19.31
C PRO A 328 17.27 8.63 -17.80
N LEU A 329 18.19 7.95 -17.10
CA LEU A 329 18.37 8.15 -15.65
C LEU A 329 18.98 9.51 -15.28
N THR A 330 19.59 10.20 -16.23
CA THR A 330 20.33 11.45 -15.98
C THR A 330 19.74 12.66 -16.71
N LEU A 331 18.96 12.44 -17.77
CA LEU A 331 18.42 13.48 -18.64
C LEU A 331 16.90 13.55 -18.65
N GLU A 332 16.19 12.54 -18.12
CA GLU A 332 14.73 12.47 -18.11
C GLU A 332 14.23 12.42 -16.65
N ASP A 333 13.88 13.59 -16.10
CA ASP A 333 13.43 13.75 -14.70
C ASP A 333 12.33 12.75 -14.32
N GLU A 334 11.29 12.62 -15.16
CA GLU A 334 10.19 11.69 -14.91
C GLU A 334 10.65 10.23 -14.78
N HIS A 335 11.54 9.78 -15.66
CA HIS A 335 12.03 8.40 -15.65
C HIS A 335 12.96 8.15 -14.47
N ALA A 336 13.92 9.06 -14.23
CA ALA A 336 14.85 8.98 -13.11
C ALA A 336 14.11 8.94 -11.76
N ARG A 337 13.10 9.82 -11.58
CA ARG A 337 12.25 9.84 -10.40
C ARG A 337 11.45 8.54 -10.23
N ARG A 338 10.80 8.05 -11.30
CA ARG A 338 10.03 6.79 -11.24
C ARG A 338 10.90 5.59 -10.84
N VAL A 339 12.13 5.51 -11.38
CA VAL A 339 13.10 4.46 -11.02
C VAL A 339 13.47 4.57 -9.55
N ALA A 340 13.84 5.76 -9.08
CA ALA A 340 14.22 5.98 -7.67
C ALA A 340 13.05 5.68 -6.71
N ASP A 341 11.84 6.16 -7.03
CA ASP A 341 10.63 5.93 -6.25
C ASP A 341 10.33 4.42 -6.13
N LEU A 342 10.38 3.69 -7.25
CA LEU A 342 10.08 2.25 -7.26
C LEU A 342 11.11 1.45 -6.46
N GLN A 343 12.40 1.80 -6.58
CA GLN A 343 13.47 1.18 -5.82
C GLN A 343 13.28 1.31 -4.30
N VAL A 344 12.74 2.44 -3.84
CA VAL A 344 12.41 2.64 -2.42
C VAL A 344 11.13 1.90 -2.05
N TYR A 345 10.05 2.07 -2.82
CA TYR A 345 8.72 1.57 -2.44
C TYR A 345 8.68 0.04 -2.37
N VAL A 346 9.33 -0.66 -3.31
CA VAL A 346 9.34 -2.14 -3.33
C VAL A 346 10.04 -2.75 -2.11
N ARG A 347 10.85 -2.00 -1.36
CA ARG A 347 11.51 -2.48 -0.12
C ARG A 347 10.60 -2.54 1.11
N GLN A 348 9.32 -2.23 0.94
CA GLN A 348 8.30 -2.65 1.91
C GLN A 348 7.97 -4.16 1.80
N GLU A 349 8.39 -4.84 0.74
CA GLU A 349 8.57 -6.29 0.74
C GLU A 349 9.91 -6.59 1.42
N HIS A 350 9.91 -7.41 2.48
CA HIS A 350 11.10 -7.66 3.31
C HIS A 350 11.98 -8.79 2.75
N ALA A 351 11.93 -9.03 1.44
CA ALA A 351 12.70 -10.01 0.70
C ALA A 351 12.75 -11.38 1.40
N GLU A 352 13.95 -11.86 1.74
CA GLU A 352 14.16 -13.18 2.31
C GLU A 352 13.46 -13.38 3.66
N ARG A 353 13.15 -12.30 4.41
CA ARG A 353 12.36 -12.41 5.65
C ARG A 353 10.90 -12.76 5.38
N ASP A 354 10.32 -12.17 4.34
CA ASP A 354 8.96 -12.50 3.89
C ASP A 354 8.94 -13.92 3.30
N GLN A 355 9.98 -14.33 2.56
CA GLN A 355 10.15 -15.72 2.09
C GLN A 355 10.24 -16.73 3.24
N ALA A 356 11.03 -16.43 4.28
CA ALA A 356 11.13 -17.28 5.46
C ALA A 356 9.80 -17.35 6.22
N THR A 357 9.03 -16.27 6.25
CA THR A 357 7.69 -16.26 6.83
C THR A 357 6.71 -17.11 6.02
N LEU A 358 6.73 -16.99 4.69
CA LEU A 358 5.93 -17.83 3.80
C LEU A 358 6.27 -19.32 4.00
N GLY A 359 7.56 -19.67 4.01
CA GLY A 359 7.99 -21.05 4.24
C GLY A 359 7.50 -21.64 5.57
N ARG A 360 7.48 -20.84 6.64
CA ARG A 360 6.91 -21.26 7.94
C ARG A 360 5.41 -21.50 7.86
N LEU A 361 4.65 -20.60 7.22
CA LEU A 361 3.20 -20.73 7.07
C LEU A 361 2.82 -21.96 6.24
N LEU A 362 3.55 -22.25 5.16
CA LEU A 362 3.29 -23.43 4.32
C LEU A 362 3.46 -24.74 5.11
N LEU A 363 4.50 -24.83 5.94
CA LEU A 363 4.71 -25.98 6.82
C LEU A 363 3.61 -26.12 7.89
N GLN A 364 3.09 -25.00 8.40
CA GLN A 364 2.03 -24.99 9.41
C GLN A 364 0.67 -25.45 8.83
N HIS A 365 0.38 -25.09 7.57
CA HIS A 365 -0.88 -25.45 6.90
C HIS A 365 -0.87 -26.83 6.24
N GLY A 366 0.28 -27.50 6.18
CA GLY A 366 0.38 -28.78 5.47
C GLY A 366 0.40 -28.63 3.94
N ASP A 367 0.58 -27.40 3.44
CA ASP A 367 0.83 -27.05 2.03
C ASP A 367 2.31 -27.29 1.66
N ALA A 368 2.88 -28.36 2.22
CA ALA A 368 4.21 -28.82 1.89
C ALA A 368 4.08 -30.02 0.93
N PRO A 369 4.95 -30.14 -0.08
CA PRO A 369 4.79 -31.13 -1.12
C PRO A 369 5.13 -32.51 -0.57
N THR A 370 4.16 -33.16 0.07
CA THR A 370 4.33 -34.50 0.62
C THR A 370 3.25 -35.50 0.22
N ASP A 371 2.12 -35.08 -0.39
CA ASP A 371 1.13 -35.92 -1.14
C ASP A 371 -0.22 -35.20 -1.47
N GLY A 372 -0.27 -33.85 -1.49
CA GLY A 372 -1.51 -33.05 -1.69
C GLY A 372 -1.77 -32.55 -3.13
N PRO A 373 -2.96 -31.97 -3.42
CA PRO A 373 -3.33 -31.47 -4.75
C PRO A 373 -2.65 -30.14 -5.13
N ALA A 374 -2.01 -29.46 -4.18
CA ALA A 374 -1.28 -28.25 -4.43
C ALA A 374 0.09 -28.58 -5.08
N PRO A 375 0.59 -27.75 -6.02
CA PRO A 375 1.93 -27.94 -6.58
C PRO A 375 3.04 -27.72 -5.53
N TRP A 376 2.65 -27.23 -4.34
CA TRP A 376 3.36 -27.10 -3.07
C TRP A 376 2.41 -27.47 -1.93
#